data_AF-A0A6P5YTI5-F1
#
_entry.id   AF-A0A6P5YTI5-F1
#
_cell.length_a   1.000
_cell.length_b   1.000
_cell.length_c   1.000
_cell.angle_alpha   90.00
_cell.angle_beta   90.00
_cell.angle_gamma   90.00
#
_symmetry.space_group_name_H-M   'P 1'
#
loop_
_entity.id
_entity.type
_entity.pdbx_description
1 polymer ?
#
loop_
_entity_poly.entity_id
_entity_poly.type
_entity_poly.pdbx_seq_one_letter_code
_entity_poly.pdbx_strand_id
1 'polypeptide(L)'
;MAEEFPVEVNSTQPPPFLDVVCKSSGKKSRFAAGTKAGFAVSLINRKLGIGAPLSLHIEAVKEGEEPISFGPDAVLVGYGNGWLLQTVTEVDFPGTRKEEGVEGISTQIPNVKNFDGFHHPTKGASKPGISYLYIAKIVFAFILMFVLAAIFMLALDSLPTLILFINSSM
;
A
#
# COMPACT_ATOMS: atom_id res chain seq x y z
N MET A 1 7.37 2.61 -67.05
CA MET A 1 6.40 2.11 -66.06
C MET A 1 7.12 1.05 -65.26
N ALA A 2 7.56 1.38 -64.05
CA ALA A 2 8.13 0.41 -63.13
C ALA A 2 6.98 -0.06 -62.23
N GLU A 3 6.75 -1.37 -62.21
CA GLU A 3 5.77 -1.96 -61.30
C GLU A 3 6.36 -1.95 -59.89
N GLU A 4 5.72 -1.20 -58.98
CA GLU A 4 5.98 -1.29 -57.55
C GLU A 4 5.29 -2.55 -57.02
N PHE A 5 6.09 -3.55 -56.66
CA PHE A 5 5.61 -4.69 -55.90
C PHE A 5 5.33 -4.25 -54.45
N PRO A 6 4.15 -4.57 -53.88
CA PRO A 6 3.89 -4.29 -52.48
C PRO A 6 4.75 -5.21 -51.62
N VAL A 7 5.59 -4.60 -50.77
CA VAL A 7 6.34 -5.31 -49.72
C VAL A 7 5.33 -5.77 -48.67
N GLU A 8 4.95 -7.05 -48.76
CA GLU A 8 4.17 -7.72 -47.74
C GLU A 8 5.05 -7.89 -46.48
N VAL A 9 4.85 -7.00 -45.50
CA VAL A 9 5.55 -7.10 -44.21
C VAL A 9 4.93 -8.23 -43.41
N ASN A 10 5.48 -9.42 -43.62
CA ASN A 10 5.15 -10.63 -42.88
C ASN A 10 5.72 -10.51 -41.45
N SER A 11 4.94 -10.01 -40.49
CA SER A 11 5.31 -10.00 -39.07
C SER A 11 4.60 -11.12 -38.32
N THR A 12 5.17 -12.33 -38.38
CA THR A 12 4.71 -13.51 -37.63
C THR A 12 5.34 -13.59 -36.24
N GLN A 13 5.66 -12.46 -35.61
CA GLN A 13 6.18 -12.44 -34.23
C GLN A 13 5.13 -11.88 -33.27
N PRO A 14 4.82 -12.59 -32.17
CA PRO A 14 3.91 -12.07 -31.15
C PRO A 14 4.46 -10.75 -30.59
N PRO A 15 3.57 -9.81 -30.20
CA PRO A 15 3.98 -8.53 -29.64
C PRO A 15 4.94 -8.73 -28.44
N PRO A 16 5.92 -7.84 -28.26
CA PRO A 16 6.85 -7.95 -27.15
C PRO A 16 6.13 -7.84 -25.81
N PHE A 17 6.46 -8.74 -24.89
CA PHE A 17 5.98 -8.73 -23.51
C PHE A 17 7.15 -8.64 -22.54
N LEU A 18 6.85 -8.18 -21.32
CA LEU A 18 7.79 -8.05 -20.23
C LEU A 18 7.42 -9.03 -19.11
N ASP A 19 8.40 -9.77 -18.63
CA ASP A 19 8.27 -10.63 -17.45
C ASP A 19 8.63 -9.83 -16.20
N VAL A 20 7.74 -9.83 -15.21
CA VAL A 20 7.97 -9.26 -13.87
C VAL A 20 7.92 -10.38 -12.84
N VAL A 21 8.99 -10.54 -12.07
CA VAL A 21 9.08 -11.53 -10.99
C VAL A 21 8.49 -10.95 -9.71
N CYS A 22 7.46 -11.59 -9.17
CA CYS A 22 6.92 -11.23 -7.87
C CYS A 22 7.80 -11.83 -6.77
N LYS A 23 8.47 -11.00 -5.98
CA LYS A 23 9.39 -11.44 -4.92
C LYS A 23 8.66 -12.19 -3.79
N SER A 24 7.46 -11.75 -3.42
CA SER A 24 6.65 -12.41 -2.38
C SER A 24 6.23 -13.84 -2.75
N SER A 25 6.04 -14.13 -4.03
CA SER A 25 5.51 -15.43 -4.49
C SER A 25 6.48 -16.24 -5.34
N GLY A 26 7.59 -15.64 -5.79
CA GLY A 26 8.50 -16.20 -6.79
C GLY A 26 7.92 -16.34 -8.20
N LYS A 27 6.64 -15.99 -8.41
CA LYS A 27 5.95 -16.21 -9.69
C LYS A 27 6.25 -15.10 -10.70
N LYS A 28 6.35 -15.47 -11.98
CA LYS A 28 6.47 -14.51 -13.09
C LYS A 28 5.10 -14.11 -13.60
N SER A 29 4.89 -12.81 -13.80
CA SER A 29 3.71 -12.25 -14.47
C SER A 29 4.13 -11.56 -15.77
N ARG A 30 3.40 -11.79 -16.85
CA ARG A 30 3.65 -11.20 -18.17
C ARG A 30 2.79 -9.97 -18.39
N PHE A 31 3.39 -8.90 -18.88
CA PHE A 31 2.72 -7.65 -19.22
C PHE A 31 3.06 -7.22 -20.64
N ALA A 32 2.13 -6.57 -21.33
CA ALA A 32 2.41 -5.96 -22.62
C ALA A 32 3.42 -4.81 -22.45
N ALA A 33 4.30 -4.62 -23.43
CA ALA A 33 5.12 -3.41 -23.50
C ALA A 33 4.22 -2.16 -23.46
N GLY A 34 4.63 -1.12 -22.71
CA GLY A 34 3.79 0.07 -22.52
C GLY A 34 2.92 0.07 -21.26
N THR A 35 2.84 -1.06 -20.54
CA THR A 35 2.04 -1.16 -19.31
C THR A 35 2.59 -0.24 -18.21
N LYS A 36 1.73 0.53 -17.55
CA LYS A 36 2.11 1.33 -16.37
C LYS A 36 2.48 0.42 -15.18
N ALA A 37 3.56 0.75 -14.49
CA ALA A 37 4.05 -0.04 -13.36
C ALA A 37 3.02 -0.17 -12.22
N GLY A 38 2.29 0.89 -11.89
CA GLY A 38 1.24 0.86 -10.86
C GLY A 38 0.10 -0.10 -11.20
N PHE A 39 -0.28 -0.18 -12.48
CA PHE A 39 -1.27 -1.16 -12.95
C PHE A 39 -0.75 -2.59 -12.83
N ALA A 40 0.52 -2.83 -13.20
CA ALA A 40 1.15 -4.14 -13.07
C ALA A 40 1.23 -4.60 -11.60
N VAL A 41 1.64 -3.71 -10.69
CA VAL A 41 1.67 -3.96 -9.23
C VAL A 41 0.27 -4.33 -8.70
N SER A 42 -0.76 -3.58 -9.10
CA SER A 42 -2.15 -3.87 -8.72
C SER A 42 -2.58 -5.30 -9.11
N LEU A 43 -2.27 -5.71 -10.34
CA LEU A 43 -2.60 -7.05 -10.83
C LEU A 43 -1.79 -8.15 -10.13
N ILE A 44 -0.52 -7.91 -9.82
CA ILE A 44 0.32 -8.85 -9.07
C ILE A 44 -0.25 -9.03 -7.66
N ASN A 45 -0.51 -7.92 -6.95
CA ASN A 45 -1.03 -7.95 -5.58
C ASN A 45 -2.39 -8.66 -5.49
N ARG A 46 -3.25 -8.52 -6.50
CA ARG A 46 -4.54 -9.23 -6.54
C ARG A 46 -4.39 -10.76 -6.67
N LYS A 47 -3.26 -11.23 -7.20
CA LYS A 47 -2.95 -12.67 -7.36
C LYS A 47 -2.21 -13.26 -6.17
N LEU A 48 -1.85 -12.45 -5.17
CA LEU A 48 -1.19 -12.92 -3.96
C LEU A 48 -2.16 -13.70 -3.08
N GLY A 49 -1.64 -14.73 -2.40
CA GLY A 49 -2.38 -15.46 -1.39
C GLY A 49 -2.58 -14.62 -0.12
N ILE A 50 -3.54 -15.03 0.71
CA ILE A 50 -3.78 -14.42 2.02
C ILE A 50 -2.50 -14.49 2.84
N GLY A 51 -2.06 -13.36 3.41
CA GLY A 51 -0.88 -13.26 4.26
C GLY A 51 0.45 -13.05 3.54
N ALA A 52 0.50 -13.03 2.20
CA ALA A 52 1.72 -12.71 1.47
C ALA A 52 2.02 -11.19 1.50
N PRO A 53 3.28 -10.75 1.68
CA PRO A 53 3.65 -9.35 1.63
C PRO A 53 3.26 -8.69 0.31
N LEU A 54 2.67 -7.49 0.37
CA LEU A 54 2.29 -6.75 -0.83
C LEU A 54 3.53 -6.18 -1.52
N SER A 55 3.48 -6.17 -2.86
CA SER A 55 4.44 -5.46 -3.69
C SER A 55 4.17 -3.96 -3.64
N LEU A 56 5.20 -3.17 -3.36
CA LEU A 56 5.13 -1.71 -3.26
C LEU A 56 5.38 -1.04 -4.61
N HIS A 57 6.42 -1.48 -5.32
CA HIS A 57 6.74 -1.00 -6.67
C HIS A 57 7.49 -2.09 -7.44
N ILE A 58 7.76 -1.82 -8.72
CA ILE A 58 8.60 -2.66 -9.58
C ILE A 58 9.94 -1.96 -9.76
N GLU A 59 11.01 -2.74 -9.79
CA GLU A 59 12.36 -2.27 -10.11
C GLU A 59 12.97 -3.15 -11.21
N ALA A 60 13.91 -2.59 -11.97
CA ALA A 60 14.82 -3.38 -12.79
C ALA A 60 16.11 -3.61 -12.00
N VAL A 61 16.49 -4.87 -11.82
CA VAL A 61 17.74 -5.24 -11.13
C VAL A 61 18.72 -5.89 -12.10
N LYS A 62 20.00 -5.63 -11.87
CA LYS A 62 21.12 -6.30 -12.53
C LYS A 62 22.24 -6.48 -11.53
N GLU A 63 22.95 -7.60 -11.62
CA GLU A 63 24.02 -7.93 -10.68
C GLU A 63 25.15 -6.88 -10.74
N GLY A 64 25.54 -6.36 -9.57
CA GLY A 64 26.59 -5.34 -9.44
C GLY A 64 26.18 -3.92 -9.82
N GLU A 65 24.91 -3.69 -10.18
CA GLU A 65 24.38 -2.37 -10.53
C GLU A 65 23.26 -1.93 -9.58
N GLU A 66 23.04 -0.62 -9.49
CA GLU A 66 21.96 -0.05 -8.69
C GLU A 66 20.60 -0.32 -9.36
N PRO A 67 19.58 -0.78 -8.61
CA PRO A 67 18.25 -1.01 -9.14
C PRO A 67 17.59 0.25 -9.69
N ILE A 68 16.85 0.12 -10.80
CA ILE A 68 16.07 1.21 -11.37
C ILE A 68 14.61 1.07 -10.93
N SER A 69 14.16 1.94 -10.02
CA SER A 69 12.78 1.94 -9.52
C SER A 69 11.81 2.59 -10.52
N PHE A 70 10.67 1.93 -10.76
CA PHE A 70 9.58 2.47 -11.57
C PHE A 70 8.52 3.12 -10.69
N GLY A 71 8.24 4.41 -10.94
CA GLY A 71 7.10 5.11 -10.34
C GLY A 71 5.75 4.55 -10.83
N PRO A 72 4.64 4.83 -10.12
CA PRO A 72 3.33 4.24 -10.44
C PRO A 72 2.83 4.55 -11.86
N ASP A 73 3.14 5.74 -12.39
CA ASP A 73 2.79 6.15 -13.75
C ASP A 73 3.86 5.83 -14.79
N ALA A 74 5.02 5.34 -14.37
CA ALA A 74 6.09 4.98 -15.28
C ALA A 74 5.69 3.77 -16.12
N VAL A 75 6.02 3.83 -17.41
CA VAL A 75 5.84 2.70 -18.31
C VAL A 75 6.92 1.67 -18.02
N LEU A 76 6.54 0.39 -17.92
CA LEU A 76 7.48 -0.71 -17.83
C LEU A 76 8.29 -0.82 -19.12
N VAL A 77 9.60 -0.85 -18.96
CA VAL A 77 10.57 -0.99 -20.05
C VAL A 77 11.54 -2.10 -19.69
N GLY A 78 11.83 -2.97 -20.67
CA GLY A 78 12.91 -3.94 -20.54
C GLY A 78 14.24 -3.31 -20.95
N TYR A 79 15.20 -3.26 -20.03
CA TYR A 79 16.54 -2.71 -20.28
C TYR A 79 17.49 -3.69 -21.00
N GLY A 80 17.02 -4.90 -21.34
CA GLY A 80 17.80 -5.89 -22.08
C GLY A 80 18.81 -6.64 -21.21
N ASN A 81 19.90 -7.11 -21.83
CA ASN A 81 20.81 -8.13 -21.29
C ASN A 81 21.19 -7.95 -19.81
N GLY A 82 20.75 -8.90 -18.98
CA GLY A 82 21.07 -8.97 -17.55
C GLY A 82 20.11 -8.21 -16.64
N TRP A 83 19.20 -7.39 -17.18
CA TRP A 83 18.18 -6.71 -16.40
C TRP A 83 16.94 -7.56 -16.20
N LEU A 84 16.53 -7.70 -14.94
CA LEU A 84 15.33 -8.42 -14.54
C LEU A 84 14.35 -7.45 -13.88
N LEU A 85 13.09 -7.44 -14.33
CA LEU A 85 12.04 -6.72 -13.62
C LEU A 85 11.55 -7.56 -12.45
N GLN A 86 11.56 -6.99 -11.25
CA GLN A 86 11.06 -7.64 -10.05
C GLN A 86 10.26 -6.67 -9.18
N THR A 87 9.40 -7.21 -8.32
CA THR A 87 8.66 -6.40 -7.33
C THR A 87 9.49 -6.22 -6.06
N VAL A 88 9.38 -5.06 -5.44
CA VAL A 88 9.92 -4.80 -4.09
C VAL A 88 8.80 -4.90 -3.07
N THR A 89 9.10 -5.47 -1.91
CA THR A 89 8.15 -5.64 -0.79
C THR A 89 8.56 -4.81 0.41
N GLU A 90 7.65 -4.60 1.36
CA GLU A 90 7.92 -3.80 2.57
C GLU A 90 9.07 -4.37 3.42
N VAL A 91 9.26 -5.69 3.43
CA VAL A 91 10.36 -6.35 4.16
C VAL A 91 11.74 -6.05 3.57
N ASP A 92 11.79 -5.55 2.33
CA ASP A 92 13.04 -5.22 1.65
C ASP A 92 13.52 -3.80 1.95
N PHE A 93 12.69 -2.97 2.59
CA PHE A 93 13.08 -1.62 2.99
C PHE A 93 13.82 -1.71 4.35
N PRO A 94 15.13 -1.41 4.40
CA PRO A 94 15.91 -1.46 5.65
C PRO A 94 15.58 -0.31 6.63
N GLY A 95 14.51 0.45 6.39
CA GLY A 95 14.10 1.60 7.20
C GLY A 95 13.22 1.27 8.41
N THR A 96 12.65 0.07 8.48
CA THR A 96 11.78 -0.33 9.59
C THR A 96 12.57 -1.23 10.53
N ARG A 97 13.15 -0.63 11.58
CA ARG A 97 13.75 -1.38 12.69
C ARG A 97 12.76 -2.44 13.16
N LYS A 98 13.22 -3.69 13.23
CA LYS A 98 12.56 -4.76 13.97
C LYS A 98 12.30 -4.28 15.40
N GLU A 99 11.06 -3.94 15.72
CA GLU A 99 10.59 -4.12 17.09
C GLU A 99 10.01 -5.53 17.18
N GLU A 100 10.72 -6.32 17.96
CA GLU A 100 10.41 -7.70 18.31
C GLU A 100 9.14 -7.70 19.18
N GLY A 101 8.13 -8.46 18.75
CA GLY A 101 6.99 -8.85 19.59
C GLY A 101 5.78 -7.93 19.48
N VAL A 102 4.90 -8.19 18.51
CA VAL A 102 3.51 -8.63 18.73
C VAL A 102 2.93 -8.95 17.36
N GLU A 103 2.40 -10.17 17.27
CA GLU A 103 1.65 -10.72 16.16
C GLU A 103 0.49 -9.79 15.75
N GLY A 104 0.43 -9.46 14.45
CA GLY A 104 -0.79 -8.98 13.81
C GLY A 104 -1.06 -7.48 13.88
N ILE A 105 -0.81 -6.80 12.76
CA ILE A 105 -1.78 -6.02 11.97
C ILE A 105 -0.93 -5.23 10.96
N SER A 106 -1.08 -5.56 9.68
CA SER A 106 -0.57 -4.74 8.58
C SER A 106 -1.32 -3.41 8.63
N THR A 107 -0.76 -2.45 9.35
CA THR A 107 -1.16 -1.05 9.29
C THR A 107 -0.73 -0.54 7.92
N GLN A 108 -1.67 -0.52 6.97
CA GLN A 108 -1.49 0.22 5.73
C GLN A 108 -1.07 1.65 6.07
N ILE A 109 0.14 1.99 5.65
CA ILE A 109 0.61 3.37 5.57
C ILE A 109 -0.30 4.09 4.56
N PRO A 110 -0.94 5.22 4.90
CA PRO A 110 -1.77 5.96 3.95
C PRO A 110 -0.85 6.78 3.06
N ASN A 111 -0.48 6.24 1.89
CA ASN A 111 0.31 6.98 0.91
C ASN A 111 -0.60 7.54 -0.21
N VAL A 112 -0.74 8.86 -0.15
CA VAL A 112 -0.93 9.83 -1.24
C VAL A 112 -2.18 9.73 -2.11
N LYS A 113 -2.99 10.78 -1.91
CA LYS A 113 -4.11 11.30 -2.70
C LYS A 113 -3.82 11.24 -4.21
N ASN A 114 -4.56 10.39 -4.93
CA ASN A 114 -4.58 10.30 -6.39
C ASN A 114 -5.22 11.55 -7.02
N PHE A 115 -4.66 11.98 -8.16
CA PHE A 115 -5.29 12.88 -9.12
C PHE A 115 -6.29 12.12 -10.01
N ASP A 116 -7.29 12.86 -10.47
CA ASP A 116 -8.60 12.38 -10.92
C ASP A 116 -8.66 11.85 -12.37
N GLY A 117 -9.67 11.00 -12.61
CA GLY A 117 -10.55 11.10 -13.77
C GLY A 117 -10.33 10.14 -14.95
N PHE A 118 -11.17 9.10 -15.06
CA PHE A 118 -12.10 8.90 -16.19
C PHE A 118 -13.07 7.73 -15.89
N HIS A 119 -14.36 7.98 -16.13
CA HIS A 119 -15.50 7.15 -15.73
C HIS A 119 -15.80 6.00 -16.71
N HIS A 120 -16.11 4.79 -16.20
CA HIS A 120 -17.31 4.02 -16.60
C HIS A 120 -17.59 2.90 -15.56
N PRO A 121 -18.87 2.60 -15.22
CA PRO A 121 -19.22 1.95 -13.96
C PRO A 121 -19.50 0.46 -14.10
N THR A 122 -19.06 -0.32 -13.11
CA THR A 122 -19.72 -1.58 -12.75
C THR A 122 -20.00 -1.57 -11.25
N LYS A 123 -21.27 -1.83 -10.95
CA LYS A 123 -21.87 -1.76 -9.63
C LYS A 123 -21.18 -2.74 -8.66
N GLY A 124 -20.68 -2.17 -7.58
CA GLY A 124 -20.14 -2.86 -6.40
C GLY A 124 -19.76 -1.82 -5.36
N ALA A 125 -20.70 -0.94 -5.03
CA ALA A 125 -20.50 0.20 -4.14
C ALA A 125 -20.34 -0.27 -2.68
N SER A 126 -19.13 -0.59 -2.27
CA SER A 126 -18.71 -0.29 -0.90
C SER A 126 -18.05 1.08 -0.92
N LYS A 127 -18.83 2.11 -0.54
CA LYS A 127 -18.34 3.45 -0.19
C LYS A 127 -17.11 3.31 0.72
N PRO A 128 -16.16 4.27 0.73
CA PRO A 128 -15.18 4.38 1.80
C PRO A 128 -15.95 4.83 3.04
N GLY A 129 -16.65 3.89 3.67
CA GLY A 129 -17.31 4.10 4.93
C GLY A 129 -16.22 4.42 5.92
N ILE A 130 -16.27 5.61 6.50
CA ILE A 130 -15.51 5.96 7.69
C ILE A 130 -15.60 4.73 8.59
N SER A 131 -14.45 4.08 8.84
CA SER A 131 -14.43 2.79 9.53
C SER A 131 -15.23 2.96 10.82
N TYR A 132 -16.34 2.24 10.93
CA TYR A 132 -17.22 2.30 12.11
C TYR A 132 -16.40 2.08 13.40
N LEU A 133 -15.34 1.29 13.27
CA LEU A 133 -14.35 1.03 14.31
C LEU A 133 -13.57 2.28 14.74
N TYR A 134 -13.23 3.16 13.80
CA TYR A 134 -12.60 4.45 14.09
C TYR A 134 -13.56 5.43 14.78
N ILE A 135 -14.81 5.51 14.30
CA ILE A 135 -15.86 6.32 14.95
C ILE A 135 -16.12 5.80 16.38
N ALA A 136 -16.26 4.48 16.55
CA ALA A 136 -16.44 3.87 17.85
C ALA A 136 -15.27 4.16 18.79
N LYS A 137 -14.03 4.10 18.29
CA LYS A 137 -12.82 4.44 19.06
C LYS A 137 -12.82 5.90 19.52
N ILE A 138 -13.25 6.84 18.67
CA ILE A 138 -13.38 8.25 19.02
C ILE A 138 -14.48 8.45 20.08
N VAL A 139 -15.66 7.88 19.86
CA VAL A 139 -16.79 8.00 20.81
C VAL A 139 -16.42 7.41 22.17
N PHE A 140 -15.74 6.26 22.19
CA PHE A 140 -15.25 5.65 23.43
C PHE A 140 -14.26 6.57 24.17
N ALA A 141 -13.32 7.20 23.46
CA ALA A 141 -12.39 8.15 24.06
C ALA A 141 -13.12 9.36 24.68
N PHE A 142 -14.15 9.89 24.01
CA PHE A 142 -14.97 10.96 24.56
C PHE A 142 -15.73 10.53 25.82
N ILE A 143 -16.33 9.34 25.83
CA ILE A 143 -17.02 8.80 27.02
C ILE A 143 -16.05 8.72 28.21
N LEU A 144 -14.84 8.18 27.99
CA LEU A 144 -13.83 8.11 29.06
C LEU A 144 -13.43 9.49 29.57
N MET A 145 -13.25 10.46 28.67
CA MET A 145 -12.98 11.86 29.04
C MET A 145 -14.09 12.45 29.90
N PHE A 146 -15.37 12.26 29.54
CA PHE A 146 -16.49 12.76 30.32
C PHE A 146 -16.60 12.08 31.68
N VAL A 147 -16.39 10.77 31.75
CA VAL A 147 -16.39 10.03 33.03
C VAL A 147 -15.26 10.53 33.93
N LEU A 148 -14.04 10.69 33.39
CA LEU A 148 -12.91 11.21 34.14
C LEU A 148 -13.16 12.64 34.62
N ALA A 149 -13.72 13.50 33.76
CA ALA A 149 -14.06 14.87 34.10
C ALA A 149 -15.14 14.93 35.20
N ALA A 150 -16.15 14.06 35.14
CA ALA A 150 -17.20 13.99 36.17
C ALA A 150 -16.63 13.52 37.53
N ILE A 151 -15.79 12.48 37.53
CA ILE A 151 -15.11 12.01 38.74
C ILE A 151 -14.22 13.11 39.30
N PHE A 152 -13.46 13.79 38.44
CA PHE A 152 -12.59 14.89 38.84
C PHE A 152 -13.39 16.07 39.43
N MET A 153 -14.50 16.46 38.81
CA MET A 153 -15.38 17.49 39.36
C MET A 153 -15.97 17.09 40.71
N LEU A 154 -16.39 15.83 40.88
CA LEU A 154 -16.87 15.32 42.16
C LEU A 154 -15.77 15.34 43.23
N ALA A 155 -14.53 15.03 42.85
CA ALA A 155 -13.38 15.12 43.73
C ALA A 155 -13.08 16.59 44.12
N LEU A 156 -13.22 17.54 43.19
CA LEU A 156 -13.05 18.96 43.46
C LEU A 156 -14.16 19.52 44.36
N ASP A 157 -15.40 19.07 44.17
CA ASP A 157 -16.53 19.46 45.01
C ASP A 157 -16.40 18.92 46.44
N SER A 158 -15.86 17.71 46.59
CA SER A 158 -15.55 17.12 47.90
C SER A 158 -14.20 17.56 48.49
N LEU A 159 -13.42 18.37 47.77
CA LEU A 159 -12.09 18.86 48.20
C LEU A 159 -12.12 19.58 49.55
N PRO A 160 -13.08 20.47 49.88
CA PRO A 160 -13.11 21.14 51.18
C PRO A 160 -13.30 20.14 52.33
N THR A 161 -14.16 19.13 52.12
CA THR A 161 -14.39 18.04 53.07
C THR A 161 -13.16 17.16 53.22
N LEU A 162 -12.46 16.88 52.12
CA LEU A 162 -11.25 16.07 52.09
C LEU A 162 -10.08 16.78 52.80
N ILE A 163 -9.95 18.09 52.63
CA ILE A 163 -8.97 18.93 53.35
C ILE A 163 -9.28 18.97 54.85
N LEU A 164 -10.56 19.12 55.23
CA LEU A 164 -10.98 19.06 56.64
C LEU A 164 -10.70 17.68 57.27
N PHE A 165 -10.93 16.59 56.53
CA PHE A 165 -10.65 15.24 56.99
C PHE A 165 -9.15 15.02 57.21
N ILE A 166 -8.28 15.47 56.29
CA ILE A 166 -6.83 15.36 56.43
C ILE A 166 -6.32 16.17 57.64
N ASN A 167 -6.81 17.40 57.81
CA ASN A 167 -6.42 18.24 58.95
C ASN A 167 -6.97 17.73 60.30
N SER A 168 -8.08 17.00 60.31
CA SER A 168 -8.64 16.36 61.51
C SER A 168 -7.98 15.02 61.84
N SER A 169 -7.33 14.39 60.86
CA SER A 169 -6.62 13.11 60.99
C SER A 169 -5.16 13.28 61.40
N MET A 170 -4.66 14.52 61.43
CA MET A 170 -3.28 14.87 61.76
C MET A 170 -3.16 15.38 63.20
#